data_AF-A0A965U8W3-F1
#
_entry.id   AF-A0A965U8W3-F1
#
_cell.length_a   1.000
_cell.length_b   1.000
_cell.length_c   1.000
_cell.angle_alpha   90.00
_cell.angle_beta   90.00
_cell.angle_gamma   90.00
#
_symmetry.space_group_name_H-M   'P 1'
#
loop_
_entity.id
_entity.type
_entity.pdbx_description
1 polymer ?
#
loop_
_entity_poly.entity_id
_entity_poly.type
_entity_poly.pdbx_seq_one_letter_code
_entity_poly.pdbx_strand_id
1 'polypeptide(L)'
;AMNAGAYGGEIQSVLYEVEYLDVTSGAVVCRRPEKGELAYRQSAFTWPDRAVISASFRLSPEDGGMQARMRNFSDRRKEKQPLSYPSAGSTFKRPQGHYAGALIEAAGLKGVRIGGAQVSELHAGFVINVGNATCADVRALIELIQKRVLSESGVLLEPEIKFIGRE
;
A
#
# COMPACT_ATOMS: atom_id res chain seq x y z
N ALA A 1 6.53 1.97 -9.36
CA ALA A 1 5.72 0.81 -8.90
C ALA A 1 6.17 0.38 -7.49
N MET A 2 5.48 -0.55 -6.81
CA MET A 2 5.67 -0.82 -5.37
C MET A 2 6.06 -2.27 -5.00
N ASN A 3 6.23 -3.19 -5.96
CA ASN A 3 6.24 -4.64 -5.66
C ASN A 3 5.05 -5.05 -4.77
N ALA A 4 3.83 -4.91 -5.31
CA ALA A 4 2.60 -5.13 -4.56
C ALA A 4 2.55 -6.54 -3.97
N GLY A 5 2.00 -6.65 -2.76
CA GLY A 5 1.92 -7.93 -2.06
C GLY A 5 0.85 -7.98 -0.99
N ALA A 6 0.24 -9.15 -0.84
CA ALA A 6 -0.81 -9.47 0.12
C ALA A 6 -0.81 -10.99 0.40
N TYR A 7 -1.21 -11.37 1.61
CA TYR A 7 -1.38 -12.77 2.02
C TYR A 7 -0.15 -13.68 1.77
N GLY A 8 1.06 -13.12 1.90
CA GLY A 8 2.32 -13.84 1.72
C GLY A 8 2.82 -13.92 0.28
N GLY A 9 2.04 -13.46 -0.70
CA GLY A 9 2.46 -13.32 -2.09
C GLY A 9 2.91 -11.90 -2.42
N GLU A 10 3.89 -11.79 -3.31
CA GLU A 10 4.38 -10.52 -3.87
C GLU A 10 4.59 -10.64 -5.38
N ILE A 11 4.47 -9.51 -6.10
CA ILE A 11 4.68 -9.44 -7.55
C ILE A 11 6.03 -10.06 -7.96
N GLN A 12 7.11 -9.78 -7.22
CA GLN A 12 8.43 -10.33 -7.50
C GLN A 12 8.49 -11.86 -7.52
N SER A 13 7.54 -12.55 -6.89
CA SER A 13 7.52 -14.03 -6.82
C SER A 13 7.15 -14.68 -8.15
N VAL A 14 6.48 -13.94 -9.03
CA VAL A 14 5.95 -14.44 -10.30
C VAL A 14 6.31 -13.56 -11.50
N LEU A 15 6.89 -12.39 -11.25
CA LEU A 15 7.33 -11.47 -12.29
C LEU A 15 8.50 -12.08 -13.06
N TYR A 16 8.32 -12.21 -14.37
CA TYR A 16 9.32 -12.77 -15.26
C TYR A 16 10.10 -11.67 -15.99
N GLU A 17 9.39 -10.70 -16.55
CA GLU A 17 9.96 -9.64 -17.38
C GLU A 17 9.14 -8.36 -17.23
N VAL A 18 9.82 -7.21 -17.29
CA VAL A 18 9.21 -5.88 -17.28
C VAL A 18 9.67 -5.14 -18.52
N GLU A 19 8.71 -4.54 -19.21
CA GLU A 19 8.95 -3.55 -20.25
C GLU A 19 8.70 -2.17 -19.66
N TYR A 20 9.66 -1.27 -19.81
CA TYR A 20 9.55 0.09 -19.32
C TYR A 20 10.22 1.10 -20.26
N LEU A 21 9.69 2.31 -20.26
CA LEU A 21 10.36 3.48 -20.82
C LEU A 21 11.38 3.98 -19.79
N ASP A 22 12.66 4.00 -20.18
CA ASP A 22 13.68 4.75 -19.47
C ASP A 22 13.53 6.24 -19.80
N VAL A 23 13.17 7.05 -18.81
CA VAL A 23 12.78 8.45 -19.04
C VAL A 23 13.99 9.32 -19.40
N THR A 24 15.21 8.92 -18.98
CA THR A 24 16.43 9.67 -19.27
C THR A 24 16.88 9.47 -20.71
N SER A 25 16.88 8.21 -21.17
CA SER A 25 17.34 7.87 -22.52
C SER A 25 16.23 7.87 -23.57
N GLY A 26 14.96 7.81 -23.16
CA GLY A 26 13.81 7.66 -24.05
C GLY A 26 13.68 6.24 -24.64
N ALA A 27 14.53 5.30 -24.24
CA ALA A 27 14.53 3.94 -24.75
C ALA A 27 13.44 3.09 -24.08
N VAL A 28 12.81 2.22 -24.86
CA VAL A 28 12.00 1.13 -24.33
C VAL A 28 12.93 -0.05 -24.04
N VAL A 29 12.96 -0.48 -22.78
CA VAL A 29 13.79 -1.58 -22.31
C VAL A 29 12.88 -2.70 -21.83
N CYS A 30 13.13 -3.92 -22.30
CA CYS A 30 12.43 -5.12 -21.86
C CYS A 30 13.45 -6.11 -21.28
N ARG A 31 13.35 -6.41 -19.98
CA ARG A 31 14.27 -7.36 -19.32
C ARG A 31 13.69 -7.97 -18.06
N ARG A 32 14.32 -9.06 -17.60
CA ARG A 32 14.06 -9.62 -16.27
C ARG A 32 14.60 -8.70 -15.18
N PRO A 33 13.91 -8.56 -14.04
CA PRO A 33 14.45 -7.89 -12.86
C PRO A 33 15.68 -8.62 -12.32
N GLU A 34 16.69 -7.86 -11.91
CA GLU A 34 17.88 -8.36 -11.22
C GLU A 34 17.64 -8.48 -9.71
N LYS A 35 18.50 -9.25 -9.05
CA LYS A 35 18.43 -9.43 -7.58
C LYS A 35 18.59 -8.07 -6.89
N GLY A 36 17.62 -7.73 -6.05
CA GLY A 36 17.61 -6.46 -5.30
C GLY A 36 16.87 -5.31 -5.99
N GLU A 37 16.40 -5.48 -7.24
CA GLU A 37 15.56 -4.48 -7.89
C GLU A 37 14.12 -4.45 -7.39
N LEU A 38 13.71 -5.47 -6.64
CA LEU A 38 12.41 -5.56 -5.99
C LEU A 38 12.62 -5.97 -4.52
N ALA A 39 11.90 -5.31 -3.63
CA ALA A 39 11.91 -5.60 -2.20
C ALA A 39 10.56 -5.19 -1.58
N TYR A 40 10.43 -5.33 -0.27
CA TYR A 40 9.20 -4.96 0.43
C TYR A 40 8.84 -3.49 0.17
N ARG A 41 7.72 -3.27 -0.55
CA ARG A 41 7.23 -1.93 -0.93
C ARG A 41 8.23 -1.11 -1.78
N GLN A 42 9.14 -1.78 -2.48
CA GLN A 42 10.21 -1.16 -3.26
C GLN A 42 10.33 -1.82 -4.64
N SER A 43 10.64 -0.99 -5.65
CA SER A 43 10.81 -1.41 -7.04
C SER A 43 11.71 -0.42 -7.78
N ALA A 44 12.71 -0.93 -8.50
CA ALA A 44 13.57 -0.15 -9.39
C ALA A 44 12.79 0.41 -10.59
N PHE A 45 11.65 -0.18 -10.95
CA PHE A 45 10.76 0.29 -12.02
C PHE A 45 9.76 1.32 -11.47
N THR A 46 10.24 2.52 -11.19
CA THR A 46 9.39 3.59 -10.65
C THR A 46 9.62 4.93 -11.30
N TRP A 47 8.56 5.72 -11.37
CA TRP A 47 8.60 7.13 -11.78
C TRP A 47 9.43 7.94 -10.77
N PRO A 48 10.19 8.97 -11.20
CA PRO A 48 10.25 9.53 -12.54
C PRO A 48 11.21 8.86 -13.52
N ASP A 49 12.07 7.95 -13.06
CA ASP A 49 13.15 7.44 -13.90
C ASP A 49 12.67 6.39 -14.91
N ARG A 50 11.65 5.61 -14.55
CA ARG A 50 11.12 4.52 -15.36
C ARG A 50 9.59 4.48 -15.34
N ALA A 51 8.98 4.40 -16.51
CA ALA A 51 7.54 4.19 -16.66
C ALA A 51 7.26 2.78 -17.20
N VAL A 52 6.59 1.94 -16.41
CA VAL A 52 6.24 0.57 -16.81
C VAL A 52 5.19 0.61 -17.92
N ILE A 53 5.46 -0.11 -19.01
CA ILE A 53 4.60 -0.26 -20.18
C ILE A 53 3.85 -1.59 -20.08
N SER A 54 4.58 -2.69 -19.84
CA SER A 54 4.02 -4.02 -19.72
C SER A 54 4.82 -4.90 -18.76
N ALA A 55 4.23 -6.02 -18.32
CA ALA A 55 4.88 -7.00 -17.45
C ALA A 55 4.41 -8.41 -17.80
N SER A 56 5.36 -9.33 -17.90
CA SER A 56 5.11 -10.75 -18.14
C SER A 56 5.30 -11.53 -16.84
N PHE A 57 4.41 -12.48 -16.59
CA PHE A 57 4.42 -13.30 -15.38
C PHE A 57 4.62 -14.78 -15.74
N ARG A 58 5.41 -15.47 -14.94
CA ARG A 58 5.58 -16.91 -15.01
C ARG A 58 4.84 -17.55 -13.85
N LEU A 59 3.75 -18.23 -14.17
CA LEU A 59 2.90 -18.92 -13.20
C LEU A 59 3.17 -20.42 -13.22
N SER A 60 2.70 -21.11 -12.18
CA SER A 60 2.65 -22.58 -12.14
C SER A 60 1.25 -23.06 -12.50
N PRO A 61 1.10 -24.28 -13.05
CA PRO A 61 -0.21 -24.93 -13.19
C PRO A 61 -0.95 -24.95 -11.85
N GLU A 62 -2.28 -24.88 -11.90
CA GLU A 62 -3.07 -24.92 -10.67
C GLU A 62 -3.06 -26.31 -10.01
N ASP A 63 -3.29 -26.31 -8.70
CA ASP A 63 -3.43 -27.50 -7.86
C ASP A 63 -4.90 -27.87 -7.60
N GLY A 64 -5.85 -27.26 -8.34
CA GLY A 64 -7.29 -27.40 -8.14
C GLY A 64 -7.87 -26.58 -6.98
N GLY A 65 -7.02 -25.93 -6.16
CA GLY A 65 -7.44 -25.09 -5.03
C GLY A 65 -7.55 -23.60 -5.35
N MET A 66 -7.17 -23.17 -6.55
CA MET A 66 -7.01 -21.76 -6.91
C MET A 66 -8.28 -20.94 -6.66
N GLN A 67 -9.42 -21.40 -7.17
CA GLN A 67 -10.71 -20.70 -7.04
C GLN A 67 -11.14 -20.55 -5.58
N ALA A 68 -10.91 -21.56 -4.75
CA ALA A 68 -11.22 -21.51 -3.33
C ALA A 68 -10.33 -20.50 -2.59
N ARG A 69 -9.02 -20.48 -2.89
CA ARG A 69 -8.08 -19.49 -2.33
C ARG A 69 -8.44 -18.06 -2.74
N MET A 70 -8.78 -17.84 -4.01
CA MET A 70 -9.21 -16.53 -4.50
C MET A 70 -10.45 -16.03 -3.74
N ARG A 71 -11.48 -16.88 -3.61
CA ARG A 71 -12.69 -16.53 -2.82
C ARG A 71 -12.34 -16.22 -1.37
N ASN A 72 -11.55 -17.06 -0.71
CA ASN A 72 -11.13 -16.83 0.68
C ASN A 72 -10.43 -15.48 0.84
N PHE A 73 -9.50 -15.12 -0.06
CA PHE A 73 -8.81 -13.82 0.01
C PHE A 73 -9.73 -12.64 -0.27
N SER A 74 -10.68 -12.78 -1.20
CA SER A 74 -11.70 -11.76 -1.46
C SER A 74 -12.61 -11.55 -0.25
N ASP A 75 -13.08 -12.62 0.38
CA ASP A 75 -13.99 -12.54 1.53
C ASP A 75 -13.28 -11.95 2.75
N ARG A 76 -12.05 -12.40 3.04
CA ARG A 76 -11.20 -11.80 4.08
C ARG A 76 -10.95 -10.32 3.83
N ARG A 77 -10.82 -9.91 2.57
CA ARG A 77 -10.62 -8.49 2.21
C ARG A 77 -11.88 -7.67 2.49
N LYS A 78 -13.06 -8.17 2.11
CA LYS A 78 -14.36 -7.52 2.37
C LYS A 78 -14.64 -7.42 3.87
N GLU A 79 -14.32 -8.46 4.62
CA GLU A 79 -14.52 -8.50 6.07
C GLU A 79 -13.60 -7.52 6.80
N LYS A 80 -12.34 -7.39 6.36
CA LYS A 80 -11.30 -6.68 7.11
C LYS A 80 -10.96 -5.29 6.59
N GLN A 81 -11.43 -4.88 5.42
CA GLN A 81 -11.06 -3.60 4.81
C GLN A 81 -12.29 -2.76 4.49
N PRO A 82 -12.23 -1.42 4.65
CA PRO A 82 -13.36 -0.53 4.41
C PRO A 82 -13.58 -0.27 2.90
N LEU A 83 -13.91 -1.33 2.15
CA LEU A 83 -14.05 -1.28 0.69
C LEU A 83 -15.23 -0.43 0.20
N SER A 84 -16.18 -0.10 1.08
CA SER A 84 -17.30 0.80 0.79
C SER A 84 -16.92 2.28 0.74
N TYR A 85 -15.72 2.64 1.20
CA TYR A 85 -15.24 4.02 1.23
C TYR A 85 -14.02 4.21 0.29
N PRO A 86 -13.90 5.39 -0.36
CA PRO A 86 -12.67 5.75 -1.04
C PRO A 86 -11.50 5.82 -0.05
N SER A 87 -10.38 5.20 -0.40
CA SER A 87 -9.13 5.26 0.38
C SER A 87 -7.92 4.94 -0.51
N ALA A 88 -6.73 5.27 -0.01
CA ALA A 88 -5.46 4.96 -0.67
C ALA A 88 -4.84 3.63 -0.20
N GLY A 89 -5.64 2.74 0.40
CA GLY A 89 -5.14 1.50 1.00
C GLY A 89 -4.57 1.71 2.41
N SER A 90 -3.65 0.84 2.81
CA SER A 90 -2.93 0.98 4.08
C SER A 90 -2.11 2.27 4.06
N THR A 91 -2.37 3.14 5.04
CA THR A 91 -1.78 4.48 5.08
C THR A 91 -0.30 4.46 5.44
N PHE A 92 0.10 3.51 6.29
CA PHE A 92 1.46 3.37 6.81
C PHE A 92 2.06 2.02 6.45
N LYS A 93 3.37 2.01 6.25
CA LYS A 93 4.16 0.79 6.13
C LYS A 93 4.05 -0.02 7.42
N ARG A 94 4.39 -1.30 7.36
CA ARG A 94 4.48 -2.12 8.57
C ARG A 94 5.75 -1.78 9.36
N PRO A 95 5.66 -1.25 10.59
CA PRO A 95 6.82 -1.09 11.47
C PRO A 95 7.38 -2.46 11.91
N GLN A 96 8.69 -2.54 12.12
CA GLN A 96 9.36 -3.77 12.58
C GLN A 96 8.76 -4.24 13.91
N GLY A 97 8.41 -5.52 14.01
CA GLY A 97 7.85 -6.12 15.22
C GLY A 97 6.38 -5.78 15.51
N HIS A 98 5.75 -4.89 14.73
CA HIS A 98 4.41 -4.38 15.02
C HIS A 98 3.48 -4.41 13.80
N TYR A 99 2.23 -4.04 14.03
CA TYR A 99 1.23 -3.77 12.99
C TYR A 99 0.74 -2.33 13.17
N ALA A 100 0.82 -1.52 12.10
CA ALA A 100 0.42 -0.12 12.16
C ALA A 100 -1.03 0.04 12.65
N GLY A 101 -1.98 -0.75 12.11
CA GLY A 101 -3.37 -0.70 12.54
C GLY A 101 -3.56 -0.99 14.04
N ALA A 102 -2.80 -1.94 14.60
CA ALA A 102 -2.89 -2.26 16.03
C ALA A 102 -2.37 -1.12 16.91
N LEU A 103 -1.29 -0.45 16.49
CA LEU A 103 -0.76 0.72 17.20
C LEU A 103 -1.73 1.91 17.15
N ILE A 104 -2.36 2.15 15.99
CA ILE A 104 -3.34 3.22 15.80
C ILE A 104 -4.61 2.95 16.62
N GLU A 105 -5.05 1.70 16.68
CA GLU A 105 -6.19 1.29 17.50
C GLU A 105 -5.90 1.37 18.99
N ALA A 106 -4.73 0.90 19.45
CA ALA A 106 -4.29 1.05 20.83
C ALA A 106 -4.20 2.52 21.25
N ALA A 107 -3.89 3.41 20.31
CA ALA A 107 -3.89 4.84 20.48
C ALA A 107 -5.29 5.50 20.49
N GLY A 108 -6.37 4.72 20.43
CA GLY A 108 -7.74 5.21 20.49
C GLY A 108 -8.16 6.03 19.27
N LEU A 109 -7.50 5.85 18.12
CA LEU A 109 -7.70 6.71 16.96
C LEU A 109 -8.77 6.22 15.96
N LYS A 110 -9.36 5.03 16.16
CA LYS A 110 -10.48 4.58 15.30
C LYS A 110 -11.62 5.60 15.32
N GLY A 111 -12.15 5.93 14.16
CA GLY A 111 -13.25 6.89 14.00
C GLY A 111 -12.83 8.37 14.11
N VAL A 112 -11.60 8.68 14.52
CA VAL A 112 -11.09 10.06 14.57
C VAL A 112 -11.13 10.67 13.17
N ARG A 113 -11.60 11.92 13.11
CA ARG A 113 -11.94 12.62 11.87
C ARG A 113 -11.34 14.02 11.84
N ILE A 114 -10.86 14.43 10.67
CA ILE A 114 -10.51 15.81 10.34
C ILE A 114 -11.14 16.11 8.97
N GLY A 115 -11.99 17.14 8.89
CA GLY A 115 -12.72 17.48 7.66
C GLY A 115 -13.48 16.28 7.09
N GLY A 116 -13.19 15.88 5.86
CA GLY A 116 -13.77 14.67 5.25
C GLY A 116 -12.99 13.36 5.46
N ALA A 117 -11.79 13.41 6.04
CA ALA A 117 -10.93 12.25 6.27
C ALA A 117 -11.19 11.63 7.65
N GLN A 118 -11.23 10.29 7.72
CA GLN A 118 -11.45 9.55 8.96
C GLN A 118 -10.55 8.33 9.06
N VAL A 119 -10.08 7.98 10.26
CA VAL A 119 -9.52 6.65 10.53
C VAL A 119 -10.66 5.64 10.52
N SER A 120 -10.57 4.63 9.65
CA SER A 120 -11.63 3.62 9.53
C SER A 120 -11.87 2.90 10.86
N GLU A 121 -13.14 2.82 11.26
CA GLU A 121 -13.58 2.03 12.42
C GLU A 121 -13.36 0.52 12.21
N LEU A 122 -13.50 0.06 10.97
CA LEU A 122 -13.27 -1.34 10.60
C LEU A 122 -11.78 -1.71 10.65
N HIS A 123 -10.91 -0.85 10.11
CA HIS A 123 -9.47 -1.12 10.05
C HIS A 123 -8.65 0.15 10.26
N ALA A 124 -8.11 0.32 11.46
CA ALA A 124 -7.40 1.54 11.89
C ALA A 124 -6.17 1.93 11.02
N GLY A 125 -5.57 0.98 10.30
CA GLY A 125 -4.52 1.26 9.33
C GLY A 125 -4.96 1.97 8.03
N PHE A 126 -6.25 2.31 7.89
CA PHE A 126 -6.81 2.97 6.71
C PHE A 126 -7.36 4.35 7.09
N VAL A 127 -6.91 5.37 6.38
CA VAL A 127 -7.60 6.65 6.29
C VAL A 127 -8.59 6.59 5.12
N ILE A 128 -9.87 6.78 5.43
CA ILE A 128 -10.99 6.74 4.50
C ILE A 128 -11.56 8.14 4.28
N ASN A 129 -12.09 8.37 3.08
CA ASN A 129 -12.88 9.56 2.78
C ASN A 129 -14.35 9.26 3.08
N VAL A 130 -14.89 9.85 4.14
CA VAL A 130 -16.33 9.71 4.49
C VAL A 130 -17.22 10.75 3.81
N GLY A 131 -16.63 11.61 2.97
CA GLY A 131 -17.30 12.63 2.20
C GLY A 131 -16.46 13.90 2.13
N ASN A 132 -16.19 14.39 0.90
CA ASN A 132 -15.49 15.66 0.64
C ASN A 132 -14.10 15.82 1.31
N ALA A 133 -13.39 14.72 1.60
CA ALA A 133 -12.03 14.82 2.15
C ALA A 133 -11.09 15.57 1.20
N THR A 134 -10.38 16.55 1.75
CA THR A 134 -9.33 17.27 1.03
C THR A 134 -7.95 16.64 1.27
N CYS A 135 -6.95 17.01 0.46
CA CYS A 135 -5.57 16.62 0.71
C CYS A 135 -5.07 17.11 2.09
N ALA A 136 -5.46 18.33 2.47
CA ALA A 136 -5.12 18.91 3.77
C ALA A 136 -5.71 18.11 4.93
N ASP A 137 -6.97 17.65 4.80
CA ASP A 137 -7.62 16.79 5.81
C ASP A 137 -6.83 15.49 6.02
N VAL A 138 -6.47 14.83 4.92
CA VAL A 138 -5.73 13.56 4.96
C VAL A 138 -4.34 13.76 5.55
N ARG A 139 -3.62 14.82 5.17
CA ARG A 139 -2.28 15.15 5.73
C ARG A 139 -2.37 15.42 7.23
N ALA A 140 -3.28 16.29 7.65
CA ALA A 140 -3.47 16.63 9.06
C ALA A 140 -3.83 15.40 9.89
N LEU A 141 -4.66 14.50 9.35
CA LEU A 141 -5.02 13.26 10.05
C LEU A 141 -3.84 12.30 10.16
N ILE A 142 -3.02 12.19 9.11
CA ILE A 142 -1.80 11.37 9.13
C ILE A 142 -0.80 11.88 10.16
N GLU A 143 -0.57 13.21 10.21
CA GLU A 143 0.32 13.85 11.18
C GLU A 143 -0.17 13.61 12.62
N LEU A 144 -1.49 13.73 12.86
CA LEU A 144 -2.09 13.42 14.15
C LEU A 144 -1.84 11.97 14.55
N ILE A 145 -2.04 11.02 13.62
CA ILE A 145 -1.82 9.59 13.86
C ILE A 145 -0.35 9.34 14.23
N GLN A 146 0.60 9.87 13.44
CA GLN A 146 2.03 9.68 13.69
C GLN A 146 2.44 10.24 15.06
N LYS A 147 2.01 11.46 15.39
CA LYS A 147 2.33 12.11 16.67
C LYS A 147 1.80 11.31 17.85
N ARG A 148 0.55 10.86 17.76
CA ARG A 148 -0.11 10.09 18.83
C ARG A 148 0.54 8.73 19.02
N VAL A 149 0.75 7.97 17.94
CA VAL A 149 1.37 6.64 18.01
C VAL A 149 2.81 6.73 18.52
N LEU A 150 3.58 7.72 18.08
CA LEU A 150 4.93 7.95 18.58
C LEU A 150 4.92 8.25 20.08
N SER A 151 4.02 9.11 20.55
CA SER A 151 3.92 9.48 21.96
C SER A 151 3.56 8.30 22.87
N GLU A 152 2.76 7.35 22.39
CA GLU A 152 2.21 6.29 23.23
C GLU A 152 2.97 4.96 23.11
N SER A 153 3.59 4.69 21.97
CA SER A 153 4.31 3.44 21.72
C SER A 153 5.82 3.60 21.49
N GLY A 154 6.30 4.83 21.28
CA GLY A 154 7.67 5.09 20.84
C GLY A 154 7.96 4.71 19.38
N VAL A 155 6.97 4.20 18.63
CA VAL A 155 7.13 3.78 17.24
C VAL A 155 6.78 4.92 16.29
N LEU A 156 7.72 5.27 15.41
CA LEU A 156 7.47 6.20 14.31
C LEU A 156 6.84 5.43 13.14
N LEU A 157 5.61 5.81 12.76
CA LEU A 157 4.95 5.26 11.58
C LEU A 157 5.40 5.99 10.32
N GLU A 158 5.90 5.25 9.32
CA GLU A 158 6.24 5.78 8.00
C GLU A 158 5.05 5.67 7.04
N PRO A 159 4.62 6.75 6.36
CA PRO A 159 3.59 6.67 5.34
C PRO A 159 3.99 5.73 4.19
N GLU A 160 3.05 4.88 3.77
CA GLU A 160 3.18 4.06 2.55
C GLU A 160 2.65 4.80 1.33
N ILE A 161 1.60 5.60 1.53
CA ILE A 161 1.00 6.43 0.48
C ILE A 161 1.97 7.53 0.03
N LYS A 162 1.83 7.94 -1.24
CA LYS A 162 2.64 9.02 -1.83
C LYS A 162 1.83 10.29 -1.89
N PHE A 163 2.37 11.37 -1.32
CA PHE A 163 1.84 12.71 -1.52
C PHE A 163 2.43 13.27 -2.83
N ILE A 164 1.56 13.72 -3.72
CA ILE A 164 1.92 14.32 -5.01
C ILE A 164 1.26 15.69 -5.11
N GLY A 165 1.87 16.61 -5.87
CA GLY A 165 1.42 17.99 -6.01
C GLY A 165 2.35 18.98 -5.33
N ARG A 166 1.99 20.26 -5.41
CA ARG A 166 2.66 21.35 -4.71
C ARG A 166 1.88 21.69 -3.44
N GLU A 167 2.56 22.25 -2.45
CA GLU A 167 1.92 22.79 -1.24
C GLU A 167 1.03 23.99 -1.57
#